data_AF-A0A285KCY3-F1
#
_entry.id   AF-A0A285KCY3-F1
#
_cell.length_a   1.000
_cell.length_b   1.000
_cell.length_c   1.000
_cell.angle_alpha   90.00
_cell.angle_beta   90.00
_cell.angle_gamma   90.00
#
_symmetry.space_group_name_H-M   'P 1'
#
loop_
_entity.id
_entity.type
_entity.pdbx_description
1 polymer ?
#
loop_
_entity_poly.entity_id
_entity_poly.type
_entity_poly.pdbx_seq_one_letter_code
_entity_poly.pdbx_strand_id
1 'polypeptide(L)'
;MMPGSQGAMPVDQNALATSLENLSAAGLSHDRRGLEERLDQVLTAARDMIEVDGVGLMLLDDAGALRVAGASVPAGMALEQAQLRLDCGPGIDCVRGNETVTVTDLAASEDYAPVWEELKGGEAPVRAVVSVPVLVTGSVAGTLNALRSRPQRWDDDSVRAVEAYAEVISVLLRLGATAQR
;
A
#
# COMPACT_ATOMS: atom_id res chain seq x y z
N MET A 1 27.20 28.56 -58.11
CA MET A 1 27.69 27.20 -57.77
C MET A 1 27.91 27.22 -56.26
N MET A 2 27.17 26.58 -55.35
CA MET A 2 26.22 25.45 -55.34
C MET A 2 25.14 25.71 -54.24
N PRO A 3 23.94 25.09 -54.27
CA PRO A 3 23.16 24.91 -53.05
C PRO A 3 23.49 23.55 -52.40
N GLY A 4 23.89 23.56 -51.13
CA GLY A 4 24.03 22.35 -50.32
C GLY A 4 22.66 21.81 -49.95
N SER A 5 22.30 20.62 -50.45
CA SER A 5 21.10 19.91 -50.04
C SER A 5 21.26 19.46 -48.58
N GLN A 6 20.47 20.02 -47.67
CA GLN A 6 20.24 19.41 -46.37
C GLN A 6 19.37 18.18 -46.61
N GLY A 7 20.00 16.99 -46.60
CA GLY A 7 19.29 15.72 -46.63
C GLY A 7 18.50 15.58 -45.33
N ALA A 8 17.17 15.61 -45.44
CA ALA A 8 16.30 15.23 -44.34
C ALA A 8 16.68 13.80 -43.92
N MET A 9 17.05 13.61 -42.66
CA MET A 9 17.28 12.26 -42.14
C MET A 9 15.95 11.51 -42.17
N PRO A 10 15.78 10.46 -43.00
CA PRO A 10 14.54 9.71 -43.01
C PRO A 10 14.47 8.96 -41.69
N VAL A 11 13.59 9.43 -40.79
CA VAL A 11 13.30 8.74 -39.54
C VAL A 11 12.40 7.57 -39.86
N ASP A 12 12.90 6.36 -39.65
CA ASP A 12 12.09 5.15 -39.73
C ASP A 12 11.04 5.20 -38.59
N GLN A 13 9.78 5.38 -38.98
CA GLN A 13 8.67 5.52 -38.03
C GLN A 13 8.46 4.25 -37.20
N ASN A 14 8.79 3.08 -37.73
CA ASN A 14 8.64 1.81 -37.04
C ASN A 14 9.76 1.61 -36.01
N ALA A 15 10.99 1.99 -36.35
CA ALA A 15 12.11 2.00 -35.42
C ALA A 15 11.92 3.04 -34.29
N LEU A 16 11.35 4.21 -34.63
CA LEU A 16 11.00 5.23 -33.64
C LEU A 16 9.92 4.74 -32.68
N ALA A 17 8.82 4.16 -33.19
CA ALA A 17 7.75 3.61 -32.36
C ALA A 17 8.29 2.53 -31.40
N THR A 18 9.08 1.60 -31.92
CA THR A 18 9.73 0.55 -31.12
C THR A 18 10.66 1.14 -30.04
N SER A 19 11.43 2.17 -30.39
CA SER A 19 12.32 2.83 -29.41
C SER A 19 11.55 3.59 -28.34
N LEU A 20 10.43 4.23 -28.68
CA LEU A 20 9.57 4.93 -27.73
C LEU A 20 8.85 3.94 -26.80
N GLU A 21 8.34 2.83 -27.33
CA GLU A 21 7.72 1.75 -26.55
C GLU A 21 8.71 1.14 -25.54
N ASN A 22 9.94 0.88 -25.97
CA ASN A 22 10.99 0.35 -25.10
C ASN A 22 11.39 1.34 -24.00
N LEU A 23 11.49 2.63 -24.31
CA LEU A 23 11.81 3.67 -23.32
C LEU A 23 10.67 3.88 -22.32
N SER A 24 9.40 3.87 -22.78
CA SER A 24 8.24 3.93 -21.88
C SER A 24 8.15 2.72 -20.97
N ALA A 25 8.39 1.51 -21.49
CA ALA A 25 8.36 0.29 -20.69
C ALA A 25 9.51 0.23 -19.65
N ALA A 26 10.70 0.72 -20.01
CA ALA A 26 11.87 0.73 -19.13
C ALA A 26 11.72 1.73 -17.97
N GLY A 27 11.14 2.92 -18.20
CA GLY A 27 10.88 3.92 -17.16
C GLY A 27 9.85 3.45 -16.13
N LEU A 28 8.73 2.89 -16.61
CA LEU A 28 7.63 2.39 -15.76
C LEU A 28 8.05 1.24 -14.83
N SER A 29 8.96 0.37 -15.29
CA SER A 29 9.40 -0.81 -14.54
C SER A 29 10.53 -0.55 -13.54
N HIS A 30 11.30 0.53 -13.70
CA HIS A 30 12.28 0.98 -12.69
C HIS A 30 11.62 1.84 -11.61
N ASP A 31 10.66 2.69 -11.99
CA ASP A 31 9.94 3.54 -11.05
C ASP A 31 9.03 2.71 -10.12
N ARG A 32 8.30 1.72 -10.67
CA ARG A 32 7.45 0.83 -9.86
C ARG A 32 8.25 -0.05 -8.90
N ARG A 33 9.34 -0.68 -9.35
CA ARG A 33 10.20 -1.47 -8.45
C ARG A 33 10.82 -0.60 -7.36
N GLY A 34 11.25 0.61 -7.71
CA GLY A 34 11.78 1.57 -6.73
C GLY A 34 10.72 2.03 -5.72
N LEU A 35 9.46 2.15 -6.13
CA LEU A 35 8.35 2.48 -5.23
C LEU A 35 8.04 1.32 -4.28
N GLU A 36 7.93 0.09 -4.80
CA GLU A 36 7.70 -1.12 -3.98
C GLU A 36 8.79 -1.28 -2.91
N GLU A 37 10.07 -1.15 -3.28
CA GLU A 37 11.19 -1.22 -2.34
C GLU A 37 11.14 -0.11 -1.27
N ARG A 38 10.73 1.11 -1.63
CA ARG A 38 10.58 2.22 -0.67
C ARG A 38 9.40 1.99 0.26
N LEU A 39 8.29 1.46 -0.24
CA LEU A 39 7.13 1.11 0.59
C LEU A 39 7.54 0.05 1.62
N ASP A 40 8.25 -1.00 1.21
CA ASP A 40 8.76 -2.02 2.14
C ASP A 40 9.67 -1.45 3.23
N GLN A 41 10.54 -0.49 2.88
CA GLN A 41 11.36 0.24 3.85
C GLN A 41 10.51 1.04 4.85
N VAL A 42 9.46 1.73 4.36
CA VAL A 42 8.56 2.48 5.23
C VAL A 42 7.76 1.56 6.15
N LEU A 43 7.25 0.43 5.66
CA LEU A 43 6.51 -0.55 6.48
C LEU A 43 7.40 -1.17 7.57
N THR A 44 8.67 -1.43 7.23
CA THR A 44 9.66 -1.91 8.20
C THR A 44 9.94 -0.86 9.26
N ALA A 45 10.18 0.40 8.85
CA ALA A 45 10.42 1.50 9.79
C ALA A 45 9.20 1.79 10.68
N ALA A 46 7.99 1.74 10.12
CA ALA A 46 6.75 1.91 10.86
C ALA A 46 6.58 0.85 11.94
N ARG A 47 6.81 -0.42 11.61
CA ARG A 47 6.77 -1.52 12.58
C ARG A 47 7.70 -1.26 13.76
N ASP A 48 8.95 -0.90 13.47
CA ASP A 48 9.98 -0.75 14.48
C ASP A 48 9.77 0.51 15.34
N MET A 49 9.31 1.62 14.75
CA MET A 49 9.10 2.89 15.45
C MET A 49 7.82 2.92 16.30
N ILE A 50 6.74 2.28 15.83
CA ILE A 50 5.45 2.20 16.55
C ILE A 50 5.50 1.04 17.59
N GLU A 51 6.58 0.25 17.58
CA GLU A 51 6.78 -0.92 18.44
C GLU A 51 5.61 -1.93 18.34
N VAL A 52 5.17 -2.22 17.11
CA VAL A 52 4.11 -3.19 16.80
C VAL A 52 4.69 -4.48 16.24
N ASP A 53 3.89 -5.56 16.24
CA ASP A 53 4.38 -6.88 15.81
C ASP A 53 4.41 -6.98 14.27
N GLY A 54 3.65 -6.14 13.58
CA GLY A 54 3.60 -6.10 12.13
C GLY A 54 2.84 -4.90 11.59
N VAL A 55 3.02 -4.64 10.30
CA VAL A 55 2.26 -3.64 9.54
C VAL A 55 1.95 -4.22 8.17
N GLY A 56 0.73 -4.01 7.68
CA GLY A 56 0.29 -4.32 6.32
C GLY A 56 -0.26 -3.09 5.61
N LEU A 57 -0.18 -3.09 4.29
CA LEU A 57 -0.63 -2.00 3.43
C LEU A 57 -1.49 -2.56 2.31
N MET A 58 -2.68 -1.98 2.16
CA MET A 58 -3.51 -2.18 0.99
C MET A 58 -3.66 -0.88 0.22
N LEU A 59 -3.61 -0.94 -1.11
CA LEU A 59 -3.80 0.21 -2.01
C LEU A 59 -4.82 -0.14 -3.09
N LEU A 60 -5.57 0.86 -3.54
CA LEU A 60 -6.46 0.75 -4.68
C LEU A 60 -5.63 0.67 -5.96
N ASP A 61 -5.98 -0.28 -6.84
CA ASP A 61 -5.48 -0.34 -8.21
C ASP A 61 -6.23 0.65 -9.13
N ASP A 62 -5.79 0.75 -10.39
CA ASP A 62 -6.40 1.65 -11.38
C ASP A 62 -7.87 1.32 -11.68
N ALA A 63 -8.33 0.09 -11.36
CA ALA A 63 -9.72 -0.31 -11.49
C ALA A 63 -10.55 0.01 -10.25
N GLY A 64 -9.94 0.63 -9.22
CA GLY A 64 -10.57 0.93 -7.94
C GLY A 64 -10.75 -0.29 -7.05
N ALA A 65 -10.05 -1.39 -7.32
CA ALA A 65 -10.07 -2.58 -6.46
C ALA A 65 -8.92 -2.53 -5.46
N LEU A 66 -9.22 -2.83 -4.19
CA LEU A 66 -8.23 -2.85 -3.13
C LEU A 66 -7.33 -4.09 -3.26
N ARG A 67 -6.01 -3.90 -3.20
CA ARG A 67 -4.98 -4.93 -3.34
C ARG A 67 -3.95 -4.82 -2.22
N VAL A 68 -3.39 -5.95 -1.82
CA VAL A 68 -2.24 -5.94 -0.89
C VAL A 68 -1.03 -5.36 -1.62
N ALA A 69 -0.49 -4.26 -1.10
CA ALA A 69 0.69 -3.61 -1.66
C ALA A 69 1.98 -4.01 -0.94
N GLY A 70 1.90 -4.43 0.32
CA GLY A 70 3.05 -4.90 1.09
C GLY A 70 2.70 -5.25 2.53
N ALA A 71 3.61 -5.97 3.20
CA ALA A 71 3.52 -6.22 4.64
C ALA A 71 4.91 -6.46 5.22
N SER A 72 5.14 -5.98 6.44
CA SER A 72 6.45 -6.11 7.12
C SER A 72 6.68 -7.50 7.74
N VAL A 73 5.63 -8.31 7.86
CA VAL A 73 5.68 -9.69 8.40
C VAL A 73 4.62 -10.58 7.73
N PRO A 74 4.79 -11.92 7.71
CA PRO A 74 3.82 -12.85 7.12
C PRO A 74 2.42 -12.76 7.74
N ALA A 75 2.30 -12.51 9.05
CA ALA A 75 1.00 -12.33 9.72
C ALA A 75 0.25 -11.09 9.21
N GLY A 76 0.97 -10.03 8.83
CA GLY A 76 0.37 -8.84 8.21
C GLY A 76 -0.13 -9.14 6.81
N MET A 77 0.66 -9.85 6.00
CA MET A 77 0.22 -10.32 4.68
C MET A 77 -1.05 -11.18 4.79
N ALA A 78 -1.11 -12.10 5.75
CA ALA A 78 -2.28 -12.94 5.99
C ALA A 78 -3.50 -12.11 6.40
N LEU A 79 -3.33 -11.12 7.28
CA LEU A 79 -4.40 -10.20 7.67
C LEU A 79 -4.98 -9.49 6.44
N GLU A 80 -4.15 -8.88 5.59
CA GLU A 80 -4.65 -8.15 4.42
C GLU A 80 -5.38 -9.06 3.43
N GLN A 81 -4.85 -10.26 3.19
CA GLN A 81 -5.48 -11.24 2.31
C GLN A 81 -6.84 -11.71 2.84
N ALA A 82 -6.94 -11.98 4.16
CA ALA A 82 -8.19 -12.35 4.79
C ALA A 82 -9.24 -11.24 4.64
N GLN A 83 -8.85 -9.99 4.93
CA GLN A 83 -9.74 -8.83 4.81
C GLN A 83 -10.29 -8.65 3.39
N LEU A 84 -9.43 -8.73 2.38
CA LEU A 84 -9.84 -8.61 0.98
C LEU A 84 -10.73 -9.77 0.52
N ARG A 85 -10.38 -11.00 0.93
CA ARG A 85 -11.11 -12.20 0.50
C ARG A 85 -12.50 -12.29 1.12
N LEU A 86 -12.63 -11.84 2.37
CA LEU A 86 -13.89 -11.81 3.10
C LEU A 86 -14.70 -10.53 2.85
N ASP A 87 -14.07 -9.51 2.25
CA ASP A 87 -14.63 -8.16 2.10
C ASP A 87 -15.16 -7.58 3.43
N CYS A 88 -14.43 -7.91 4.50
CA CYS A 88 -14.77 -7.67 5.90
C CYS A 88 -13.48 -7.49 6.70
N GLY A 89 -13.50 -6.61 7.71
CA GLY A 89 -12.39 -6.40 8.62
C GLY A 89 -12.07 -4.92 8.82
N PRO A 90 -11.26 -4.59 9.84
CA PRO A 90 -10.99 -3.20 10.21
C PRO A 90 -10.37 -2.37 9.09
N GLY A 91 -9.53 -2.97 8.24
CA GLY A 91 -8.97 -2.28 7.07
C GLY A 91 -10.01 -1.98 6.00
N ILE A 92 -11.01 -2.84 5.81
CA ILE A 92 -12.10 -2.64 4.85
C ILE A 92 -13.04 -1.55 5.35
N ASP A 93 -13.41 -1.59 6.63
CA ASP A 93 -14.29 -0.59 7.23
C ASP A 93 -13.61 0.78 7.31
N CYS A 94 -12.30 0.82 7.56
CA CYS A 94 -11.47 2.03 7.44
C CYS A 94 -11.57 2.67 6.05
N VAL A 95 -11.38 1.88 4.98
CA VAL A 95 -11.49 2.37 3.60
C VAL A 95 -12.91 2.86 3.28
N ARG A 96 -13.93 2.11 3.70
CA ARG A 96 -15.35 2.43 3.44
C ARG A 96 -15.81 3.68 4.19
N GLY A 97 -15.39 3.81 5.45
CA GLY A 97 -15.74 4.93 6.32
C GLY A 97 -14.87 6.17 6.12
N ASN A 98 -13.67 6.01 5.53
CA ASN A 98 -12.62 7.03 5.53
C ASN A 98 -12.30 7.52 6.96
N GLU A 99 -12.23 6.58 7.89
CA GLU A 99 -12.03 6.84 9.32
C GLU A 99 -11.09 5.80 9.92
N THR A 100 -10.28 6.22 10.90
CA THR A 100 -9.41 5.31 11.63
C THR A 100 -10.24 4.30 12.44
N VAL A 101 -9.97 3.01 12.27
CA VAL A 101 -10.62 1.92 12.99
C VAL A 101 -9.62 1.27 13.95
N THR A 102 -10.00 1.12 15.22
CA THR A 102 -9.18 0.43 16.23
C THR A 102 -9.91 -0.80 16.76
N VAL A 103 -9.17 -1.91 16.86
CA VAL A 103 -9.65 -3.18 17.38
C VAL A 103 -8.70 -3.63 18.48
N THR A 104 -9.23 -3.74 19.70
CA THR A 104 -8.42 -4.15 20.86
C THR A 104 -8.15 -5.66 20.86
N ASP A 105 -9.11 -6.45 20.39
CA ASP A 105 -9.00 -7.90 20.26
C ASP A 105 -9.98 -8.44 19.20
N LEU A 106 -9.46 -8.91 18.07
CA LEU A 106 -10.20 -9.57 16.99
C LEU A 106 -10.91 -10.83 17.49
N ALA A 107 -10.31 -11.56 18.43
CA ALA A 107 -10.91 -12.78 18.97
C ALA A 107 -12.18 -12.50 19.80
N ALA A 108 -12.36 -11.27 20.26
CA ALA A 108 -13.51 -10.83 21.04
C ALA A 108 -14.47 -9.92 20.25
N SER A 109 -14.17 -9.64 18.97
CA SER A 109 -14.99 -8.79 18.11
C SER A 109 -15.99 -9.66 17.34
N GLU A 110 -17.28 -9.49 17.62
CA GLU A 110 -18.34 -10.20 16.89
C GLU A 110 -18.39 -9.75 15.42
N ASP A 111 -18.21 -8.46 15.14
CA ASP A 111 -18.20 -7.88 13.80
C ASP A 111 -17.07 -8.45 12.92
N TYR A 112 -15.93 -8.79 13.52
CA TYR A 112 -14.75 -9.32 12.82
C TYR A 112 -14.50 -10.80 13.08
N ALA A 113 -15.50 -11.53 13.58
CA ALA A 113 -15.39 -12.97 13.82
C ALA A 113 -14.93 -13.76 12.57
N PRO A 114 -15.41 -13.48 11.34
CA PRO A 114 -14.92 -14.17 10.14
C PRO A 114 -13.41 -14.00 9.90
N VAL A 115 -12.88 -12.80 10.12
CA VAL A 115 -11.44 -12.49 9.98
C VAL A 115 -10.65 -13.22 11.05
N TRP A 116 -11.13 -13.24 12.30
CA TRP A 116 -10.50 -13.98 13.39
C TRP A 116 -10.45 -15.49 13.10
N GLU A 117 -11.54 -16.08 12.63
CA GLU A 117 -11.63 -17.52 12.34
C GLU A 117 -10.61 -17.98 11.30
N GLU A 118 -10.26 -17.12 10.33
CA GLU A 118 -9.22 -17.39 9.33
C GLU A 118 -7.81 -17.29 9.90
N LEU A 119 -7.55 -16.32 10.78
CA LEU A 119 -6.21 -16.00 11.25
C LEU A 119 -5.78 -16.75 12.52
N LYS A 120 -6.74 -17.25 13.32
CA LYS A 120 -6.46 -17.84 14.65
C LYS A 120 -5.54 -19.07 14.62
N GLY A 121 -5.44 -19.75 13.49
CA GLY A 121 -4.60 -20.94 13.31
C GLY A 121 -3.16 -20.64 12.91
N GLY A 122 -2.80 -19.38 12.65
CA GLY A 122 -1.44 -18.98 12.28
C GLY A 122 -0.46 -19.06 13.45
N GLU A 123 0.84 -19.16 13.14
CA GLU A 123 1.92 -19.22 14.15
C GLU A 123 1.95 -17.99 15.07
N ALA A 124 1.57 -16.82 14.54
CA ALA A 124 1.40 -15.58 15.27
C ALA A 124 -0.02 -15.02 14.99
N PRO A 125 -1.03 -15.36 15.82
CA PRO A 125 -2.40 -14.95 15.56
C PRO A 125 -2.53 -13.43 15.71
N VAL A 126 -3.20 -12.77 14.77
CA VAL A 126 -3.46 -11.32 14.87
C VAL A 126 -4.59 -11.08 15.88
N ARG A 127 -4.33 -10.25 16.87
CA ARG A 127 -5.25 -9.96 17.98
C ARG A 127 -5.66 -8.50 18.01
N ALA A 128 -4.74 -7.55 18.03
CA ALA A 128 -5.10 -6.13 17.98
C ALA A 128 -4.74 -5.54 16.62
N VAL A 129 -5.57 -4.64 16.11
CA VAL A 129 -5.33 -3.95 14.84
C VAL A 129 -5.71 -2.48 14.97
N VAL A 130 -4.92 -1.60 14.39
CA VAL A 130 -5.32 -0.22 14.07
C VAL A 130 -5.17 -0.01 12.58
N SER A 131 -6.24 0.46 11.94
CA SER A 131 -6.36 0.68 10.51
C SER A 131 -6.56 2.16 10.26
N VAL A 132 -5.67 2.79 9.49
CA VAL A 132 -5.75 4.22 9.18
C VAL A 132 -5.85 4.41 7.65
N PRO A 133 -6.65 5.36 7.17
CA PRO A 133 -6.81 5.57 5.74
C PRO A 133 -5.53 6.20 5.16
N VAL A 134 -5.08 5.69 4.01
CA VAL A 134 -4.03 6.34 3.21
C VAL A 134 -4.72 7.26 2.21
N LEU A 135 -4.49 8.57 2.31
CA LEU A 135 -5.18 9.56 1.49
C LEU A 135 -4.26 10.17 0.44
N VAL A 136 -4.64 10.13 -0.84
CA VAL A 136 -3.95 10.84 -1.92
C VAL A 136 -4.88 11.92 -2.45
N THR A 137 -4.44 13.18 -2.37
CA THR A 137 -5.21 14.36 -2.84
C THR A 137 -6.63 14.41 -2.22
N GLY A 138 -6.75 14.05 -0.94
CA GLY A 138 -8.01 14.06 -0.20
C GLY A 138 -8.96 12.89 -0.49
N SER A 139 -8.56 11.93 -1.33
CA SER A 139 -9.33 10.70 -1.60
C SER A 139 -8.63 9.49 -1.00
N VAL A 140 -9.41 8.51 -0.53
CA VAL A 140 -8.86 7.24 -0.02
C VAL A 140 -8.16 6.51 -1.15
N ALA A 141 -6.87 6.26 -0.96
CA ALA A 141 -6.03 5.46 -1.85
C ALA A 141 -5.78 4.05 -1.30
N GLY A 142 -6.12 3.79 -0.04
CA GLY A 142 -5.88 2.52 0.62
C GLY A 142 -5.96 2.60 2.15
N THR A 143 -5.36 1.63 2.83
CA THR A 143 -5.29 1.56 4.29
C THR A 143 -3.96 1.01 4.76
N LEU A 144 -3.43 1.58 5.84
CA LEU A 144 -2.27 1.08 6.57
C LEU A 144 -2.76 0.43 7.87
N ASN A 145 -2.39 -0.82 8.10
CA ASN A 145 -2.85 -1.59 9.24
C ASN A 145 -1.67 -2.00 10.12
N ALA A 146 -1.59 -1.50 11.34
CA ALA A 146 -0.63 -1.96 12.33
C ALA A 146 -1.27 -3.02 13.24
N LEU A 147 -0.51 -4.07 13.57
CA LEU A 147 -1.07 -5.25 14.25
C LEU A 147 -0.24 -5.71 15.44
N ARG A 148 -0.91 -6.38 16.39
CA ARG A 148 -0.29 -7.10 17.51
C ARG A 148 -0.83 -8.51 17.61
N SER A 149 0.04 -9.42 18.05
CA SER A 149 -0.23 -10.82 18.34
C SER A 149 -0.93 -11.06 19.68
N ARG A 150 -1.12 -10.00 20.46
CA ARG A 150 -1.81 -9.97 21.75
C ARG A 150 -2.84 -8.84 21.80
N PRO A 151 -3.89 -8.96 22.62
CA PRO A 151 -4.82 -7.87 22.84
C PRO A 151 -4.11 -6.60 23.31
N GLN A 152 -4.52 -5.45 22.78
CA GLN A 152 -3.92 -4.16 23.08
C GLN A 152 -4.93 -3.03 22.90
N ARG A 153 -5.02 -2.14 23.90
CA ARG A 153 -5.67 -0.84 23.70
C ARG A 153 -4.70 0.09 22.98
N TRP A 154 -5.21 0.83 22.01
CA TRP A 154 -4.46 1.85 21.28
C TRP A 154 -4.73 3.20 21.95
N ASP A 155 -3.66 3.87 22.38
CA ASP A 155 -3.74 5.25 22.84
C ASP A 155 -3.63 6.23 21.66
N ASP A 156 -3.95 7.49 21.89
CA ASP A 156 -3.95 8.47 20.81
C ASP A 156 -2.56 8.69 20.20
N ASP A 157 -1.48 8.47 20.97
CA ASP A 157 -0.10 8.61 20.48
C ASP A 157 0.26 7.51 19.48
N SER A 158 -0.07 6.25 19.78
CA SER A 158 0.14 5.13 18.86
C SER A 158 -0.71 5.27 17.60
N VAL A 159 -1.97 5.71 17.72
CA VAL A 159 -2.82 6.00 16.55
C VAL A 159 -2.20 7.10 15.68
N ARG A 160 -1.82 8.24 16.28
CA ARG A 160 -1.16 9.35 15.56
C ARG A 160 0.12 8.92 14.85
N ALA A 161 0.89 8.01 15.47
CA ALA A 161 2.10 7.49 14.84
C ALA A 161 1.77 6.70 13.56
N VAL A 162 0.75 5.86 13.58
CA VAL A 162 0.31 5.10 12.40
C VAL A 162 -0.22 6.04 11.31
N GLU A 163 -1.00 7.06 11.69
CA GLU A 163 -1.50 8.10 10.78
C GLU A 163 -0.35 8.87 10.11
N ALA A 164 0.70 9.23 10.85
CA ALA A 164 1.88 9.89 10.30
C ALA A 164 2.60 9.02 9.25
N TYR A 165 2.69 7.71 9.47
CA TYR A 165 3.25 6.80 8.46
C TYR A 165 2.35 6.64 7.24
N ALA A 166 1.02 6.70 7.40
CA ALA A 166 0.09 6.74 6.27
C ALA A 166 0.27 8.02 5.43
N GLU A 167 0.58 9.16 6.07
CA GLU A 167 0.93 10.40 5.37
C GLU A 167 2.25 10.27 4.59
N VAL A 168 3.27 9.64 5.17
CA VAL A 168 4.54 9.34 4.46
C VAL A 168 4.28 8.49 3.22
N ILE A 169 3.46 7.44 3.34
CA ILE A 169 3.07 6.60 2.20
C ILE A 169 2.34 7.44 1.14
N SER A 170 1.40 8.31 1.53
CA SER A 170 0.73 9.22 0.60
C SER A 170 1.70 10.10 -0.18
N VAL A 171 2.72 10.67 0.49
CA VAL A 171 3.77 11.44 -0.18
C VAL A 171 4.51 10.59 -1.22
N LEU A 172 4.91 9.36 -0.85
CA LEU A 172 5.60 8.45 -1.78
C LEU A 172 4.72 8.11 -2.99
N LEU A 173 3.44 7.82 -2.79
CA LEU A 173 2.50 7.53 -3.87
C LEU A 173 2.33 8.72 -4.82
N ARG A 174 2.24 9.96 -4.30
CA ARG A 174 2.17 11.17 -5.13
C ARG A 174 3.43 11.37 -5.97
N LEU A 175 4.60 11.09 -5.39
CA LEU A 175 5.88 11.22 -6.09
C LEU A 175 6.01 10.15 -7.18
N GLY A 176 5.64 8.90 -6.91
CA GLY A 176 5.61 7.83 -7.91
C GLY A 176 4.62 8.11 -9.05
N ALA A 177 3.42 8.60 -8.73
CA ALA A 177 2.43 8.96 -9.77
C ALA A 177 2.89 10.14 -10.66
N THR A 178 3.75 11.02 -10.16
CA THR A 178 4.29 12.15 -10.93
C THR A 178 5.44 11.71 -11.85
N ALA A 179 6.20 10.68 -11.47
CA ALA A 179 7.27 10.11 -12.30
C ALA A 179 6.74 9.29 -13.50
N GLN A 180 5.44 8.97 -13.51
CA GLN A 180 4.75 8.25 -14.59
C GLN A 180 4.09 9.14 -15.65
N ARG A 181 4.15 10.48 -15.50
CA ARG A 181 3.63 11.46 -16.46
C ARG A 181 4.74 12.09 -17.29
#